data_AF-A0A6A9ST37-F1
#
_entry.id   AF-A0A6A9ST37-F1
#
_cell.length_a   1.000
_cell.length_b   1.000
_cell.length_c   1.000
_cell.angle_alpha   90.00
_cell.angle_beta   90.00
_cell.angle_gamma   90.00
#
_symmetry.space_group_name_H-M   'P 1'
#
loop_
_entity.id
_entity.type
_entity.pdbx_description
1 polymer ?
#
loop_
_entity_poly.entity_id
_entity_poly.type
_entity_poly.pdbx_seq_one_letter_code
_entity_poly.pdbx_strand_id
1 'polypeptide(L)' 'MPECRNCGVELEPKPSGLTAVLSRSSAEGYECTGCGAALCTECRQEMSINAFGGGEVTCGTCGGTWEPR' A
#
# COMPACT_ATOMS: atom_id res chain seq x y z
N MET A 1 0.18 14.02 4.46
CA MET A 1 -0.40 12.97 3.62
C MET A 1 -0.66 11.70 4.44
N PRO A 2 -1.38 10.67 3.94
CA PRO A 2 -1.34 9.37 4.59
C PRO A 2 0.10 8.84 4.59
N GLU A 3 0.55 8.32 5.72
CA GLU A 3 1.90 7.77 5.88
C GLU A 3 1.87 6.25 5.83
N CYS A 4 2.91 5.65 5.26
CA CYS A 4 3.06 4.22 5.25
C CYS A 4 3.32 3.73 6.67
N ARG A 5 2.48 2.81 7.13
CA ARG A 5 2.61 2.22 8.47
C ARG A 5 3.92 1.45 8.69
N ASN A 6 4.53 0.90 7.65
CA ASN A 6 5.72 0.05 7.79
C ASN A 6 7.03 0.87 7.79
N CYS A 7 7.14 1.89 6.94
CA CYS A 7 8.37 2.66 6.77
C CYS A 7 8.23 4.16 7.14
N GLY A 8 7.03 4.64 7.43
CA GLY A 8 6.76 6.04 7.73
C GLY A 8 6.83 6.98 6.53
N VAL A 9 6.99 6.47 5.30
CA VAL A 9 7.04 7.32 4.10
C VAL A 9 5.68 7.97 3.85
N GLU A 10 5.65 9.27 3.54
CA GLU A 10 4.42 9.92 3.09
C GLU A 10 3.99 9.36 1.72
N LEU A 11 2.75 8.90 1.64
CA LEU A 11 2.14 8.40 0.42
C LEU A 11 1.51 9.57 -0.33
N GLU A 12 1.89 9.74 -1.59
CA GLU A 12 1.29 10.77 -2.41
C GLU A 12 -0.18 10.43 -2.73
N PRO A 13 -1.11 11.40 -2.62
CA PRO A 13 -2.48 11.18 -3.05
C PRO A 13 -2.52 10.92 -4.55
N LYS A 14 -3.39 9.99 -4.97
CA LYS A 14 -3.58 9.62 -6.38
C LYS A 14 -3.67 10.87 -7.26
N PRO A 15 -2.82 11.03 -8.29
CA PRO A 15 -3.01 12.11 -9.24
C PRO A 15 -4.37 11.89 -9.93
N SER A 16 -5.33 12.79 -9.72
CA SER A 16 -6.62 12.71 -10.42
C SER A 16 -6.44 13.27 -11.84
N GLY A 17 -6.40 12.40 -12.86
CA GLY A 17 -6.42 12.81 -14.27
C GLY A 17 -5.34 12.18 -15.16
N LEU A 18 -5.14 12.75 -16.36
CA LEU A 18 -4.15 12.34 -17.37
C LEU A 18 -2.71 12.18 -16.81
N THR A 19 -2.41 12.85 -15.69
CA THR A 19 -1.15 12.76 -14.96
C THR A 19 -0.94 11.39 -14.30
N ALA A 20 -2.00 10.64 -13.95
CA ALA A 20 -1.90 9.26 -13.44
C ALA A 20 -1.40 8.27 -14.48
N VAL A 21 -1.74 8.49 -15.75
CA VAL A 21 -1.37 7.61 -16.86
C VAL A 21 0.10 7.76 -17.23
N LEU A 22 0.66 8.96 -17.04
CA LEU A 22 2.07 9.26 -17.27
C LEU A 22 2.94 8.90 -16.05
N SER A 23 2.39 9.04 -14.85
CA SER A 23 3.07 8.70 -13.59
C SER A 23 2.79 7.26 -13.16
N ARG A 24 3.15 6.27 -13.98
CA ARG A 24 3.23 4.86 -13.55
C ARG A 24 4.41 4.58 -12.60
N SER A 25 4.83 5.62 -11.88
CA SER A 25 5.90 5.64 -10.88
C SER A 25 5.50 6.41 -9.61
N SER A 26 4.26 6.89 -9.51
CA SER A 26 3.72 7.38 -8.23
C SER A 26 3.35 6.17 -7.38
N ALA A 27 3.93 6.05 -6.19
CA ALA A 27 3.70 4.93 -5.29
C ALA A 27 2.21 4.82 -4.94
N GLU A 28 1.46 4.00 -5.68
CA GLU A 28 0.06 3.69 -5.40
C GLU A 28 0.01 3.00 -4.03
N GLY A 29 -0.39 3.76 -3.01
CA GLY A 29 -0.57 3.26 -1.66
C GLY A 29 -1.76 2.31 -1.56
N TYR A 30 -1.72 1.44 -0.58
CA TYR A 30 -2.80 0.52 -0.23
C TYR A 30 -3.45 0.98 1.08
N GLU A 31 -4.75 0.79 1.22
CA GLU A 31 -5.47 0.95 2.49
C GLU A 31 -5.88 -0.39 3.04
N CYS A 32 -5.82 -0.54 4.36
CA CYS A 32 -6.44 -1.67 5.02
C CYS A 32 -7.93 -1.41 5.23
N THR A 33 -8.77 -2.30 4.73
CA THR A 33 -10.24 -2.23 4.88
C THR A 33 -10.72 -2.37 6.32
N GLY A 34 -9.92 -3.00 7.18
CA GLY A 34 -10.28 -3.26 8.57
C GLY A 34 -9.95 -2.11 9.53
N CYS A 35 -8.87 -1.36 9.28
CA CYS A 35 -8.40 -0.31 10.21
C CYS A 35 -8.07 1.03 9.56
N GLY A 36 -8.17 1.15 8.23
CA GLY A 36 -7.82 2.38 7.51
C GLY A 36 -6.32 2.68 7.45
N ALA A 37 -5.45 1.72 7.83
CA ALA A 37 -4.01 1.91 7.74
C ALA A 37 -3.57 2.04 6.28
N ALA A 38 -2.61 2.92 6.02
CA ALA A 38 -2.04 3.07 4.69
C ALA A 38 -0.68 2.35 4.59
N LEU A 39 -0.38 1.79 3.42
CA LEU A 39 0.82 0.99 3.16
C LEU A 39 1.41 1.33 1.79
N CYS A 40 2.73 1.45 1.74
CA CYS A 40 3.46 1.71 0.50
C CYS A 40 3.54 0.47 -0.40
N THR A 41 3.63 0.68 -1.72
CA THR A 41 3.73 -0.42 -2.69
C THR A 41 4.98 -1.28 -2.45
N GLU A 42 6.12 -0.66 -2.14
CA GLU A 42 7.38 -1.35 -1.86
C GLU A 42 7.25 -2.25 -0.62
N CYS A 43 6.65 -1.72 0.44
CA CYS A 43 6.39 -2.42 1.70
C CYS A 43 5.49 -3.64 1.49
N ARG A 44 4.47 -3.49 0.64
CA ARG A 44 3.59 -4.60 0.27
C ARG A 44 4.33 -5.66 -0.55
N GLN A 45 5.16 -5.25 -1.50
CA GLN A 45 5.98 -6.17 -2.30
C GLN A 45 6.96 -6.94 -1.43
N GLU A 46 7.66 -6.26 -0.52
CA GLU A 46 8.58 -6.90 0.42
C GLU A 46 7.85 -7.93 1.30
N MET A 47 6.67 -7.57 1.83
CA MET A 47 5.83 -8.53 2.58
C MET A 47 5.38 -9.70 1.71
N SER A 48 5.03 -9.46 0.44
CA SER A 48 4.64 -10.53 -0.49
C SER A 48 5.80 -11.47 -0.82
N ILE A 49 7.04 -10.95 -0.90
CA ILE A 49 8.25 -11.76 -1.14
C ILE A 49 8.60 -12.56 0.12
N ASN A 50 8.47 -11.95 1.29
CA ASN A 50 8.72 -12.61 2.57
C ASN A 50 7.60 -13.57 3.00
N ALA A 51 6.42 -13.50 2.38
CA ALA A 51 5.33 -14.44 2.58
C ALA A 51 5.71 -15.81 1.99
N PHE A 52 6.42 -16.61 2.78
CA PHE A 52 6.86 -17.97 2.45
C PHE A 52 5.62 -18.82 2.07
N GLY A 53 5.43 -19.05 0.76
CA GLY A 53 4.32 -19.86 0.24
C GLY A 53 3.18 -19.09 -0.46
N GLY A 54 3.33 -17.80 -0.77
CA GLY A 54 2.33 -17.05 -1.56
C GLY A 54 1.08 -16.67 -0.76
N GLY A 55 1.22 -16.52 0.55
CA GLY A 55 0.13 -16.08 1.42
C GLY A 55 -0.31 -14.66 1.10
N GLU A 56 -1.61 -14.41 1.23
CA GLU A 56 -2.18 -13.07 1.08
C GLU A 56 -1.51 -12.11 2.07
N VAL A 57 -0.97 -11.01 1.56
CA VAL A 57 -0.45 -9.93 2.40
C VAL A 57 -1.64 -9.39 3.19
N THR A 58 -1.59 -9.52 4.51
CA THR A 58 -2.63 -9.08 5.44
C THR A 58 -2.10 -7.97 6.34
N CYS A 59 -2.99 -7.20 6.94
CA CYS A 59 -2.60 -6.14 7.85
C CYS A 59 -2.12 -6.74 9.17
N GLY A 60 -0.84 -6.57 9.51
CA GLY A 60 -0.30 -7.05 10.79
C GLY A 60 -0.93 -6.41 12.05
N THR A 61 -1.81 -5.42 11.90
CA THR A 61 -2.50 -4.74 13.02
C THR A 61 -3.91 -5.25 13.28
N CYS A 62 -4.69 -5.55 12.23
CA CYS A 62 -6.08 -5.98 12.39
C CYS A 62 -6.41 -7.27 11.63
N GLY A 63 -5.44 -7.84 10.90
CA GLY A 63 -5.64 -8.99 10.01
C GLY A 63 -6.42 -8.67 8.73
N GLY A 64 -6.83 -7.42 8.52
CA GLY A 64 -7.61 -7.01 7.36
C GLY A 64 -6.83 -7.05 6.05
N THR A 65 -7.56 -7.05 4.94
CA THR A 65 -6.98 -7.09 3.59
C THR A 65 -6.54 -5.70 3.15
N TRP A 66 -5.48 -5.64 2.33
CA TRP A 66 -5.00 -4.41 1.73
C TRP A 66 -5.65 -4.20 0.35
N GLU A 67 -6.41 -3.12 0.20
CA GLU A 67 -7.01 -2.69 -1.06
C GLU A 67 -6.24 -1.53 -1.69
N PRO A 68 -6.08 -1.49 -3.02
CA PRO A 68 -5.48 -0.35 -3.70
C PRO A 68 -6.36 0.89 -3.51
N ARG A 69 -5.74 2.03 -3.16
CA ARG A 69 -6.45 3.32 -3.07
C ARG A 69 -6.45 4.03 -4.38
#